data_AF-A0A0P7BZ99-F1
#
_entry.id   AF-A0A0P7BZ99-F1
#
_cell.length_a   1.000
_cell.length_b   1.000
_cell.length_c   1.000
_cell.angle_alpha   90.00
_cell.angle_beta   90.00
_cell.angle_gamma   90.00
#
_symmetry.space_group_name_H-M   'P 1'
#
loop_
_entity.id
_entity.type
_entity.pdbx_description
1 polymer ?
#
loop_
_entity_poly.entity_id
_entity_poly.type
_entity_poly.pdbx_seq_one_letter_code
_entity_poly.pdbx_strand_id
1 'polypeptide(L)' 'MFTLAPLLTGQGREHHGAILREAAELADAGQLTIRVDRQRFALDEVNDAFRQVAEGRAKGKTIIQLLSE' A
#
# COMPACT_ATOMS: atom_id res chain seq x y z
N MET A 1 11.30 -1.45 -6.40
CA MET A 1 10.19 -0.83 -7.17
C MET A 1 9.99 0.57 -6.59
N PHE A 2 10.31 1.62 -7.33
CA PHE A 2 10.32 2.99 -6.80
C PHE A 2 9.02 3.71 -7.15
N THR A 3 7.92 3.31 -6.48
CA THR A 3 6.58 3.89 -6.68
C THR A 3 6.47 5.35 -6.20
N LEU A 4 7.45 5.84 -5.43
CA LEU A 4 7.46 7.21 -4.91
C LEU A 4 8.04 8.24 -5.87
N ALA A 5 8.85 7.86 -6.87
CA ALA A 5 9.51 8.83 -7.76
C ALA A 5 8.51 9.78 -8.46
N PRO A 6 7.41 9.29 -9.06
CA PRO A 6 6.41 10.18 -9.66
C PRO A 6 5.75 11.14 -8.66
N LEU A 7 5.65 10.76 -7.38
CA LEU A 7 5.08 11.58 -6.32
C LEU A 7 6.06 12.65 -5.81
N LEU A 8 7.35 12.33 -5.77
CA LEU A 8 8.39 13.22 -5.25
C LEU A 8 8.90 14.21 -6.30
N THR A 9 9.03 13.79 -7.55
CA THR A 9 9.65 14.61 -8.61
C THR A 9 8.63 15.14 -9.62
N GLY A 10 7.42 14.58 -9.65
CA GLY A 10 6.41 14.88 -10.67
C GLY A 10 6.69 14.25 -12.04
N GLN A 11 7.90 13.72 -12.28
CA GLN A 11 8.25 13.09 -13.55
C GLN A 11 7.47 11.77 -13.71
N GLY A 12 6.80 11.61 -14.87
CA GLY A 12 5.99 10.42 -15.15
C GLY A 12 4.69 10.33 -14.35
N ARG A 13 4.25 11.42 -13.68
CA ARG A 13 3.03 11.43 -12.86
C ARG A 13 1.76 11.11 -13.65
N GLU A 14 1.63 11.62 -14.87
CA GLU A 14 0.47 11.35 -15.73
C GLU A 14 0.37 9.86 -16.08
N HIS A 15 1.47 9.26 -16.57
CA HIS A 15 1.53 7.84 -16.88
C HIS A 15 1.28 6.96 -15.64
N HIS A 16 1.85 7.35 -14.50
CA HIS A 16 1.57 6.68 -13.23
C HIS A 16 0.08 6.74 -12.86
N GLY A 17 -0.57 7.90 -13.08
CA GLY A 17 -2.01 8.07 -12.88
C GLY A 17 -2.85 7.19 -13.81
N ALA A 18 -2.44 6.99 -15.07
CA ALA A 18 -3.10 6.08 -15.99
C ALA A 18 -3.06 4.62 -15.49
N ILE A 19 -1.91 4.17 -14.98
CA ILE A 19 -1.76 2.84 -14.37
C ILE A 19 -2.68 2.70 -13.15
N LEU A 20 -2.72 3.71 -12.27
CA LEU A 20 -3.57 3.67 -11.08
C LEU A 20 -5.07 3.68 -11.42
N ARG A 21 -5.48 4.34 -12.50
CA ARG A 21 -6.88 4.32 -12.96
C ARG A 21 -7.29 2.92 -13.44
N GLU A 22 -6.48 2.28 -14.26
CA GLU A 22 -6.73 0.90 -14.69
C GLU A 22 -6.78 -0.06 -13.49
N ALA A 23 -5.83 0.07 -12.55
CA ALA A 23 -5.81 -0.75 -11.35
C ALA A 23 -7.06 -0.55 -10.47
N ALA A 24 -7.61 0.68 -10.41
CA ALA A 24 -8.84 0.97 -9.70
C ALA A 24 -10.05 0.30 -10.38
N GLU A 25 -10.17 0.37 -11.70
CA GLU A 25 -11.22 -0.29 -12.46
C GLU A 25 -11.21 -1.82 -12.25
N LEU A 26 -10.03 -2.44 -12.25
CA LEU A 26 -9.87 -3.86 -11.94
C LEU A 26 -10.23 -4.20 -10.49
N ALA A 27 -9.92 -3.32 -9.54
CA ALA A 27 -10.25 -3.52 -8.12
C ALA A 27 -11.75 -3.41 -7.87
N ASP A 28 -12.41 -2.41 -8.46
CA ASP A 28 -13.86 -2.20 -8.37
C ASP A 28 -14.63 -3.36 -9.02
N ALA A 29 -14.10 -3.93 -10.11
CA ALA A 29 -14.65 -5.13 -10.75
C ALA A 29 -14.34 -6.44 -9.98
N GLY A 30 -13.61 -6.39 -8.88
CA GLY A 30 -13.20 -7.57 -8.11
C GLY A 30 -12.13 -8.44 -8.79
N GLN A 31 -11.55 -7.97 -9.90
CA GLN A 31 -10.52 -8.66 -10.67
C GLN A 31 -9.10 -8.46 -10.10
N LEU A 32 -8.93 -7.43 -9.26
CA LEU A 32 -7.71 -7.16 -8.51
C LEU A 32 -8.00 -7.14 -7.01
N THR A 33 -7.55 -8.16 -6.28
CA THR A 33 -7.63 -8.21 -4.82
C THR A 33 -6.22 -8.16 -4.21
N ILE A 34 -5.99 -7.20 -3.31
CA ILE A 34 -4.72 -7.13 -2.58
C ILE A 34 -4.78 -8.06 -1.37
N ARG A 35 -3.79 -8.94 -1.26
CA ARG A 35 -3.59 -9.73 -0.03
C ARG A 35 -3.04 -8.84 1.08
N VAL A 36 -3.89 -8.49 2.04
CA VAL A 36 -3.53 -7.69 3.22
C VAL A 36 -3.29 -8.59 4.42
N ASP A 37 -2.38 -8.18 5.30
CA ASP A 37 -2.24 -8.79 6.61
C ASP A 37 -3.45 -8.43 7.49
N ARG A 38 -3.85 -9.34 8.40
CA ARG A 38 -4.97 -9.09 9.32
C ARG A 38 -4.57 -8.16 10.46
N GLN A 39 -3.31 -8.20 10.87
CA GLN A 39 -2.77 -7.32 11.90
C GLN A 39 -2.71 -5.90 11.35
N ARG A 40 -3.36 -4.99 12.07
CA ARG A 40 -3.29 -3.56 11.84
C ARG A 40 -2.48 -2.94 12.96
N PHE A 41 -1.72 -1.91 12.61
CA PHE A 41 -0.94 -1.12 13.53
C PHE A 41 -1.46 0.31 13.51
N ALA A 42 -1.55 0.95 14.66
CA ALA A 42 -1.72 2.40 14.72
C ALA A 42 -0.44 3.10 14.23
N LEU A 43 -0.54 4.40 13.95
CA LEU A 43 0.60 5.17 13.43
C LEU A 43 1.79 5.20 14.41
N ASP A 44 1.52 5.26 15.71
CA ASP A 44 2.54 5.23 16.77
C ASP A 44 3.21 3.85 16.93
N GLU A 45 2.59 2.79 16.41
CA GLU A 45 3.13 1.43 16.37
C GLU A 45 3.95 1.11 15.11
N VAL A 46 4.29 2.12 14.29
CA VAL A 46 4.96 1.92 12.99
C VAL A 46 6.27 1.14 13.09
N ASN A 47 7.00 1.26 14.20
CA ASN A 47 8.24 0.51 14.42
C ASN A 47 7.98 -1.01 14.53
N ASP A 48 6.88 -1.41 15.15
CA ASP A 48 6.49 -2.80 15.26
C ASP A 48 5.96 -3.35 13.93
N ALA A 49 5.24 -2.51 13.17
CA ALA A 49 4.85 -2.81 11.80
C ALA A 49 6.07 -3.08 10.90
N PHE A 50 7.08 -2.21 10.96
CA PHE A 50 8.34 -2.43 10.23
C PHE A 50 9.06 -3.69 10.68
N ARG A 51 9.09 -3.99 11.99
CA ARG A 51 9.67 -5.23 12.50
C ARG A 51 8.97 -6.47 11.94
N GLN A 52 7.64 -6.46 11.88
CA GLN A 52 6.85 -7.55 11.25
C GLN A 52 7.25 -7.80 9.80
N VAL A 53 7.44 -6.72 9.02
CA VAL A 53 7.86 -6.80 7.61
C VAL A 53 9.30 -7.31 7.50
N ALA A 54 10.23 -6.75 8.29
CA ALA A 54 11.64 -7.12 8.26
C ALA A 54 11.87 -8.59 8.62
N GLU A 55 11.08 -9.13 9.54
CA GLU A 55 11.13 -10.54 9.96
C GLU A 55 10.35 -11.48 9.02
N GLY A 56 9.71 -10.95 7.96
CA GLY A 56 8.96 -11.75 7.00
C GLY A 56 7.71 -12.44 7.58
N ARG A 57 7.20 -11.94 8.72
CA ARG A 57 6.04 -12.54 9.41
C ARG A 57 4.71 -12.17 8.77
N ALA A 58 4.66 -11.08 8.00
CA ALA A 58 3.45 -10.61 7.35
C ALA A 58 2.92 -11.64 6.33
N LYS A 59 1.60 -11.90 6.37
CA LYS A 59 0.85 -12.73 5.42
C LYS A 59 0.20 -11.90 4.31
N GLY A 60 0.75 -10.74 4.00
CA GLY A 60 0.24 -9.80 3.01
C GLY A 60 0.89 -8.43 3.16
N LYS A 61 0.23 -7.39 2.64
CA LYS A 61 0.60 -6.01 2.92
C LYS A 61 0.26 -5.66 4.38
N THR A 62 1.25 -5.20 5.13
CA THR A 62 1.08 -4.64 6.48
C THR A 62 0.30 -3.32 6.41
N ILE A 63 -0.64 -3.12 7.32
CA ILE A 63 -1.56 -1.98 7.33
C ILE A 63 -1.25 -1.06 8.51
N ILE A 64 -1.07 0.23 8.22
CA ILE A 64 -1.08 1.31 9.21
C ILE A 64 -2.46 1.97 9.17
N GLN A 65 -3.17 1.92 10.29
CA GLN A 65 -4.46 2.58 10.48
C GLN A 65 -4.23 3.97 11.07
N LEU A 66 -4.58 5.02 10.31
CA LEU A 66 -4.36 6.41 10.71
C LEU A 66 -5.52 7.01 11.53
N LEU A 67 -6.73 6.50 11.33
CA LEU A 67 -7.96 6.94 12.02
C LEU A 67 -8.67 5.71 12.56
N SER A 68 -9.07 5.74 13.83
CA SER A 68 -10.04 4.78 14.36
C SER A 68 -11.41 5.14 13.78
N GLU A 69 -12.09 4.16 13.17
CA GLU A 69 -13.53 4.27 12.92
C GLU A 69 -14.30 4.28 14.25
#